data_AF-G3XMC5-F1
#
_entry.id   AF-G3XMC5-F1
#
_cell.length_a   1.000
_cell.length_b   1.000
_cell.length_c   1.000
_cell.angle_alpha   90.00
_cell.angle_beta   90.00
_cell.angle_gamma   90.00
#
_symmetry.space_group_name_H-M   'P 1'
#
loop_
_entity.id
_entity.type
_entity.pdbx_description
1 polymer ?
#
loop_
_entity_poly.entity_id
_entity_poly.type
_entity_poly.pdbx_seq_one_letter_code
_entity_poly.pdbx_strand_id
1 'polypeptide(L)'
;MSDSRTTTTKNNTTNHKTSRQGPGSACEECRRRKLRCDRQPQCQNCVDAGVYCVTNLARPARGPKKGHLKALKGRIATLERCLLEQRDGMLVDPISDDELLDKALSASSPASQSPDPSEEVSENILEDLDQVFFERVQPMVPILQRHRYFSWAREPQQSANRRGLQQAIRTLAAGVSSQLPEVRVALYRTTRHTLESLESDDTLLTAPDFEQVQAWILIAIYEFMQVSYSRGWMSAGRVFRLVQLLRLPEIDASPLSLLDLDLDPDSKWVVAEEKRRTVWMAYIMDCSLNLRHKGSLTLTEQALTRLPMPESEFQCGHPISMGFLAEALAGTDITSPLSSFAKCILLATISGRTLSHRHLSMAELLRGNPLQDVWTRHQWIDTTLTAHLQLSFSLPTAAESSDPMLLFAKMIGQAGVLSLYDILQSTPWEPETVSLLPDYEACALQAARETVVLARNLRHFSCFK
;
A
#
# COMPACT_ATOMS: atom_id res chain seq x y z
N MET A 1 11.60 43.50 -77.98
CA MET A 1 11.84 42.04 -77.99
C MET A 1 11.07 41.47 -76.81
N SER A 2 10.06 40.66 -77.11
CA SER A 2 9.20 40.01 -76.13
C SER A 2 9.89 38.75 -75.66
N ASP A 3 10.16 38.61 -74.37
CA ASP A 3 10.43 37.28 -73.81
C ASP A 3 9.99 37.17 -72.33
N SER A 4 9.01 36.30 -72.16
CA SER A 4 8.93 35.23 -71.17
C SER A 4 8.78 35.60 -69.67
N ARG A 5 7.53 35.44 -69.23
CA ARG A 5 7.08 35.38 -67.83
C ARG A 5 7.54 34.08 -67.16
N THR A 6 8.26 34.20 -66.05
CA THR A 6 8.60 33.10 -65.14
C THR A 6 7.64 33.11 -63.95
N THR A 7 6.74 32.13 -63.91
CA THR A 7 5.95 31.79 -62.71
C THR A 7 6.71 30.74 -61.90
N THR A 8 7.17 31.12 -60.71
CA THR A 8 7.88 30.23 -59.78
C THR A 8 6.88 29.39 -58.97
N THR A 9 6.88 28.10 -59.25
CA THR A 9 6.11 27.04 -58.59
C THR A 9 6.51 26.85 -57.13
N LYS A 10 5.50 26.72 -56.26
CA LYS A 10 5.61 26.29 -54.87
C LYS A 10 6.06 24.82 -54.81
N ASN A 11 7.11 24.56 -54.04
CA ASN A 11 7.64 23.21 -53.79
C ASN A 11 6.63 22.33 -53.06
N ASN A 12 6.14 21.31 -53.77
CA ASN A 12 5.47 20.14 -53.21
C ASN A 12 6.52 19.28 -52.49
N THR A 13 6.57 19.33 -51.17
CA THR A 13 7.25 18.30 -50.38
C THR A 13 6.39 17.04 -50.35
N THR A 14 6.98 15.96 -50.84
CA THR A 14 6.43 14.64 -51.12
C THR A 14 5.77 14.00 -49.91
N ASN A 15 4.47 13.71 -50.07
CA ASN A 15 3.62 12.99 -49.13
C ASN A 15 4.02 11.50 -49.11
N HIS A 16 4.99 11.13 -48.28
CA HIS A 16 5.31 9.72 -48.00
C HIS A 16 4.14 9.10 -47.21
N LYS A 17 3.23 8.44 -47.94
CA LYS A 17 2.18 7.58 -47.39
C LYS A 17 2.80 6.32 -46.80
N THR A 18 3.31 6.39 -45.58
CA THR A 18 3.60 5.19 -44.79
C THR A 18 2.32 4.68 -44.11
N SER A 19 2.20 3.35 -44.05
CA SER A 19 1.04 2.59 -43.58
C SER A 19 0.46 3.13 -42.25
N ARG A 20 -0.88 3.33 -42.23
CA ARG A 20 -1.64 4.09 -41.21
C ARG A 20 -1.72 3.46 -39.80
N GLN A 21 -1.13 2.29 -39.58
CA GLN A 21 -1.20 1.53 -38.33
C GLN A 21 0.17 0.92 -37.99
N GLY A 22 1.13 1.76 -37.59
CA GLY A 22 2.36 1.28 -36.96
C GLY A 22 2.08 0.76 -35.54
N PRO A 23 2.69 -0.36 -35.11
CA PRO A 23 2.60 -0.85 -33.73
C PRO A 23 3.30 0.14 -32.78
N GLY A 24 2.63 0.51 -31.69
CA GLY A 24 3.16 1.43 -30.67
C GLY A 24 2.11 2.32 -30.01
N SER A 25 2.31 2.67 -28.74
CA SER A 25 1.42 3.59 -28.01
C SER A 25 1.62 5.03 -28.48
N ALA A 26 0.53 5.82 -28.55
CA ALA A 26 0.64 7.26 -28.75
C ALA A 26 1.30 7.93 -27.54
N CYS A 27 2.11 8.97 -27.76
CA CYS A 27 2.75 9.74 -26.70
C CYS A 27 1.73 10.40 -25.76
N GLU A 28 2.17 10.76 -24.56
CA GLU A 28 1.31 11.30 -23.50
C GLU A 28 0.64 12.61 -23.95
N GLU A 29 1.38 13.47 -24.64
CA GLU A 29 0.88 14.78 -25.05
C GLU A 29 -0.17 14.68 -26.17
N CYS A 30 0.08 13.89 -27.22
CA CYS A 30 -0.93 13.66 -28.25
C CYS A 30 -2.19 13.02 -27.66
N ARG A 31 -2.03 12.12 -26.69
CA ARG A 31 -3.17 11.48 -26.03
C ARG A 31 -3.96 12.48 -25.17
N ARG A 32 -3.26 13.31 -24.37
CA ARG A 32 -3.86 14.40 -23.57
C ARG A 32 -4.67 15.34 -24.44
N ARG A 33 -4.14 15.70 -25.61
CA ARG A 33 -4.79 16.58 -26.58
C ARG A 33 -5.77 15.86 -27.52
N LYS A 34 -5.92 14.54 -27.41
CA LYS A 34 -6.71 13.69 -28.32
C LYS A 34 -6.33 13.86 -29.80
N LEU A 35 -5.05 14.15 -30.06
CA LEU A 35 -4.48 14.27 -31.39
C LEU A 35 -3.93 12.93 -31.87
N ARG A 36 -3.81 12.79 -33.19
CA ARG A 36 -3.20 11.60 -33.80
C ARG A 36 -1.68 11.70 -33.72
N CYS A 37 -1.06 10.80 -32.96
CA CYS A 37 0.40 10.68 -32.86
C CYS A 37 0.97 9.89 -34.06
N ASP A 38 2.04 10.39 -34.66
CA ASP A 38 2.87 9.74 -35.68
C ASP A 38 3.93 8.78 -35.10
N ARG A 39 4.09 8.75 -33.76
CA ARG A 39 4.87 7.74 -33.00
C ARG A 39 6.37 7.69 -33.33
N GLN A 40 6.92 8.79 -33.82
CA GLN A 40 8.37 9.01 -33.88
C GLN A 40 8.94 9.23 -32.47
N PRO A 41 10.26 9.05 -32.25
CA PRO A 41 10.90 9.34 -30.96
C PRO A 41 10.56 10.73 -30.42
N GLN A 42 10.47 11.72 -31.30
CA GLN A 42 9.70 12.94 -31.08
C GLN A 42 8.62 13.06 -32.16
N CYS A 43 7.37 12.97 -31.75
CA CYS A 43 6.22 13.03 -32.65
C CYS A 43 6.04 14.46 -33.21
N GLN A 44 5.63 14.63 -34.47
CA GLN A 44 5.57 15.95 -35.12
C GLN A 44 4.69 16.95 -34.35
N ASN A 45 3.57 16.50 -33.78
CA ASN A 45 2.70 17.38 -32.98
C ASN A 45 3.40 17.92 -31.72
N CYS A 46 4.31 17.15 -31.12
CA CYS A 46 5.08 17.59 -29.95
C CYS A 46 6.19 18.54 -30.35
N VAL A 47 6.85 18.26 -31.49
CA VAL A 47 7.86 19.16 -32.08
C VAL A 47 7.22 20.52 -32.39
N ASP A 48 6.08 20.54 -33.07
CA ASP A 48 5.37 21.77 -33.42
C ASP A 48 4.85 22.53 -32.18
N ALA A 49 4.52 21.81 -31.11
CA ALA A 49 4.10 22.40 -29.84
C ALA A 49 5.27 22.83 -28.95
N GLY A 50 6.53 22.52 -29.32
CA GLY A 50 7.71 22.82 -28.51
C GLY A 50 7.76 22.09 -27.17
N VAL A 51 7.14 20.90 -27.07
CA VAL A 51 7.03 20.12 -25.83
C VAL A 51 7.76 18.79 -25.92
N TYR A 52 8.26 18.31 -24.78
CA TYR A 52 8.97 17.04 -24.70
C TYR A 52 8.02 15.85 -24.91
N CYS A 53 8.40 14.93 -25.81
CA CYS A 53 7.54 13.83 -26.26
C CYS A 53 7.82 12.55 -25.47
N VAL A 54 6.95 12.21 -24.51
CA VAL A 54 7.08 10.98 -23.70
C VAL A 54 6.09 9.91 -24.16
N THR A 55 6.56 8.68 -24.35
CA THR A 55 5.71 7.53 -24.71
C THR A 55 5.79 6.47 -23.62
N ASN A 56 4.73 6.33 -22.83
CA ASN A 56 4.66 5.34 -21.75
C ASN A 56 4.20 3.97 -22.31
N LEU A 57 5.04 2.94 -22.14
CA LEU A 57 4.76 1.57 -22.60
C LEU A 57 3.96 0.74 -21.57
N ALA A 58 3.99 1.11 -20.29
CA ALA A 58 3.46 0.33 -19.19
C ALA A 58 2.14 0.91 -18.63
N ARG A 59 1.13 1.17 -19.49
CA ARG A 59 -0.18 1.66 -19.01
C ARG A 59 -1.28 0.58 -19.01
N PRO A 60 -2.13 0.55 -17.96
CA PRO A 60 -3.23 -0.41 -17.82
C PRO A 60 -4.33 -0.23 -18.88
N ALA A 61 -5.04 -1.33 -19.16
CA ALA A 61 -6.12 -1.38 -20.12
C ALA A 61 -7.25 -0.40 -19.75
N ARG A 62 -7.88 0.21 -20.76
CA ARG A 62 -8.99 1.16 -20.56
C ARG A 62 -10.08 0.49 -19.72
N GLY A 63 -10.65 1.28 -18.79
CA GLY A 63 -11.65 0.88 -17.80
C GLY A 63 -12.82 0.03 -18.32
N PRO A 64 -13.72 -0.41 -17.42
CA PRO A 64 -14.42 -1.69 -17.52
C PRO A 64 -14.97 -2.00 -18.92
N LYS A 65 -14.67 -3.20 -19.42
CA LYS A 65 -15.02 -3.67 -20.77
C LYS A 65 -16.47 -3.30 -21.12
N LYS A 66 -16.68 -2.80 -22.34
CA LYS A 66 -17.99 -2.33 -22.85
C LYS A 66 -19.07 -3.39 -22.58
N GLY A 67 -20.01 -3.09 -21.67
CA GLY A 67 -21.08 -4.00 -21.26
C GLY A 67 -21.08 -4.37 -19.77
N HIS A 68 -19.96 -4.21 -19.06
CA HIS A 68 -19.86 -4.55 -17.63
C HIS A 68 -20.89 -3.78 -16.78
N LEU A 69 -21.12 -2.51 -17.11
CA LEU A 69 -22.12 -1.68 -16.43
C LEU A 69 -23.56 -2.16 -16.67
N LYS A 70 -23.84 -2.75 -17.84
CA LYS A 70 -25.15 -3.32 -18.17
C LYS A 70 -25.34 -4.66 -17.46
N ALA A 71 -24.29 -5.49 -17.41
CA ALA A 71 -24.28 -6.74 -16.65
C ALA A 71 -24.48 -6.48 -15.16
N LEU A 72 -23.81 -5.48 -14.59
CA LEU A 72 -23.95 -5.10 -13.19
C LEU A 72 -25.36 -4.59 -12.88
N LYS A 73 -25.92 -3.70 -13.71
CA LYS A 73 -27.32 -3.24 -13.58
C LYS A 73 -28.32 -4.40 -13.68
N GLY A 74 -28.09 -5.35 -14.59
CA GLY A 74 -28.93 -6.53 -14.73
C GLY A 74 -28.85 -7.46 -13.50
N ARG A 75 -27.65 -7.65 -12.93
CA ARG A 75 -27.45 -8.43 -11.70
C ARG A 75 -28.13 -7.77 -10.50
N ILE A 76 -27.98 -6.46 -10.33
CA ILE A 76 -28.65 -5.69 -9.27
C ILE A 76 -30.17 -5.85 -9.37
N ALA A 77 -30.75 -5.67 -10.57
CA ALA A 77 -32.20 -5.83 -10.76
C ALA A 77 -32.70 -7.26 -10.46
N THR A 78 -31.88 -8.29 -10.74
CA THR A 78 -32.22 -9.67 -10.38
C THR A 78 -32.16 -9.89 -8.87
N LEU A 79 -31.13 -9.36 -8.19
CA LEU A 79 -31.02 -9.45 -6.74
C LEU A 79 -32.15 -8.72 -6.03
N GLU A 80 -32.50 -7.50 -6.48
CA GLU A 80 -33.63 -6.73 -5.95
C GLU A 80 -34.95 -7.50 -6.07
N ARG A 81 -35.17 -8.21 -7.19
CA ARG A 81 -36.34 -9.09 -7.37
C ARG A 81 -36.31 -10.29 -6.43
N CYS A 82 -35.18 -10.99 -6.33
CA CYS A 82 -35.06 -12.14 -5.43
C CYS A 82 -35.29 -11.75 -3.96
N LEU A 83 -34.79 -10.57 -3.54
CA LEU A 83 -34.99 -10.04 -2.20
C LEU A 83 -36.47 -9.67 -1.94
N LEU A 84 -37.16 -9.12 -2.93
CA LEU A 84 -38.59 -8.85 -2.83
C LEU A 84 -39.42 -10.14 -2.74
N GLU A 85 -39.07 -11.17 -3.52
CA GLU A 85 -39.72 -12.48 -3.49
C GLU A 85 -39.49 -13.20 -2.15
N GLN A 86 -38.31 -13.08 -1.54
CA GLN A 86 -38.02 -13.62 -0.21
C GLN A 86 -38.80 -12.90 0.90
N ARG A 87 -39.03 -11.59 0.75
CA ARG A 87 -39.80 -10.80 1.73
C ARG A 87 -41.27 -11.19 1.80
N ASP A 88 -41.88 -11.62 0.71
CA ASP A 88 -43.28 -12.10 0.70
C ASP A 88 -43.42 -13.52 1.32
N GLY A 89 -42.33 -14.26 1.48
CA GLY A 89 -42.35 -15.65 1.96
C GLY A 89 -42.08 -15.85 3.45
N MET A 90 -41.51 -14.88 4.17
CA MET A 90 -41.10 -15.08 5.57
C MET A 90 -41.30 -13.84 6.42
N LEU A 91 -42.35 -13.87 7.25
CA LEU A 91 -42.45 -13.07 8.47
C LEU A 91 -41.43 -13.61 9.47
N VAL A 92 -40.20 -13.09 9.46
CA VAL A 92 -39.22 -13.30 10.53
C VAL A 92 -38.69 -11.95 10.97
N ASP A 93 -38.80 -11.69 12.27
CA ASP A 93 -38.39 -10.47 12.94
C ASP A 93 -36.94 -10.06 12.62
N PRO A 94 -36.64 -8.75 12.60
CA PRO A 94 -35.38 -8.22 12.10
C PRO A 94 -34.22 -8.53 13.05
N ILE A 95 -33.49 -9.59 12.75
CA ILE A 95 -32.17 -9.82 13.32
C ILE A 95 -31.19 -8.91 12.56
N SER A 96 -30.56 -7.99 13.28
CA SER A 96 -29.55 -7.06 12.77
C SER A 96 -28.35 -7.80 12.19
N ASP A 97 -27.81 -7.30 11.06
CA ASP A 97 -26.71 -7.88 10.26
C ASP A 97 -25.47 -8.33 11.05
N ASP A 98 -25.25 -7.81 12.26
CA ASP A 98 -24.16 -8.21 13.17
C ASP A 98 -24.23 -9.69 13.59
N GLU A 99 -25.43 -10.25 13.81
CA GLU A 99 -25.57 -11.65 14.24
C GLU A 99 -25.28 -12.65 13.11
N LEU A 100 -25.51 -12.26 11.84
CA LEU A 100 -25.19 -13.09 10.68
C LEU A 100 -23.67 -13.25 10.53
N LEU A 101 -22.90 -12.20 10.85
CA LEU A 101 -21.45 -12.25 10.80
C LEU A 101 -20.87 -13.06 11.97
N ASP A 102 -21.36 -12.87 13.19
CA ASP A 102 -20.87 -13.62 14.36
C ASP A 102 -21.24 -15.12 14.32
N LYS A 103 -22.43 -15.49 13.84
CA LYS A 103 -22.78 -16.90 13.57
C LYS A 103 -21.93 -17.50 12.45
N ALA A 104 -21.60 -16.71 11.44
CA ALA A 104 -20.74 -17.12 10.34
C ALA A 104 -19.25 -17.26 10.73
N LEU A 105 -18.82 -16.63 11.83
CA LEU A 105 -17.46 -16.69 12.38
C LEU A 105 -17.30 -17.76 13.47
N SER A 106 -18.35 -18.04 14.24
CA SER A 106 -18.33 -19.04 15.33
C SER A 106 -18.48 -20.48 14.84
N ALA A 107 -18.90 -20.69 13.59
CA ALA A 107 -18.99 -22.00 12.95
C ALA A 107 -17.60 -22.50 12.50
N SER A 108 -16.66 -22.65 13.44
CA SER A 108 -15.49 -23.51 13.31
C SER A 108 -15.78 -24.82 14.04
N SER A 109 -16.57 -25.69 13.42
CA SER A 109 -16.67 -27.10 13.77
C SER A 109 -16.85 -27.92 12.49
N PRO A 110 -16.07 -28.99 12.28
CA PRO A 110 -16.12 -29.75 11.05
C PRO A 110 -17.30 -30.71 11.10
N ALA A 111 -18.45 -30.27 10.57
CA ALA A 111 -19.56 -31.15 10.26
C ALA A 111 -20.26 -30.65 8.98
N SER A 112 -20.39 -31.58 8.02
CA SER A 112 -21.12 -31.48 6.74
C SER A 112 -20.36 -30.86 5.57
N GLN A 113 -19.72 -31.75 4.79
CA GLN A 113 -19.26 -31.52 3.42
C GLN A 113 -20.46 -31.16 2.53
N SER A 114 -20.79 -29.88 2.46
CA SER A 114 -21.37 -29.27 1.26
C SER A 114 -20.21 -28.79 0.37
N PRO A 115 -20.37 -28.67 -0.95
CA PRO A 115 -19.28 -28.27 -1.83
C PRO A 115 -18.78 -26.89 -1.38
N ASP A 116 -17.46 -26.75 -1.20
CA ASP A 116 -16.85 -25.49 -0.79
C ASP A 116 -17.21 -24.40 -1.81
N PRO A 117 -17.89 -23.29 -1.42
CA PRO A 117 -18.29 -22.23 -2.35
C PRO A 117 -17.14 -21.60 -3.13
N SER A 118 -15.88 -21.85 -2.73
CA SER A 118 -14.69 -21.42 -3.44
C SER A 118 -14.50 -22.12 -4.80
N GLU A 119 -14.98 -23.36 -4.97
CA GLU A 119 -14.91 -24.07 -6.26
C GLU A 119 -15.83 -23.44 -7.34
N GLU A 120 -16.80 -22.61 -6.95
CA GLU A 120 -17.73 -21.95 -7.88
C GLU A 120 -17.26 -20.56 -8.35
N VAL A 121 -16.17 -20.01 -7.80
CA VAL A 121 -15.69 -18.69 -8.25
C VAL A 121 -14.99 -18.83 -9.60
N SER A 122 -15.66 -18.37 -10.66
CA SER A 122 -15.12 -18.39 -12.02
C SER A 122 -13.70 -17.82 -12.08
N GLU A 123 -12.81 -18.50 -12.80
CA GLU A 123 -11.42 -18.09 -13.03
C GLU A 123 -11.30 -16.64 -13.52
N ASN A 124 -12.26 -16.19 -14.36
CA ASN A 124 -12.32 -14.80 -14.82
C ASN A 124 -12.45 -13.79 -13.67
N ILE A 125 -13.22 -14.13 -12.63
CA ILE A 125 -13.37 -13.27 -11.43
C ILE A 125 -12.04 -13.21 -10.69
N LEU A 126 -11.34 -14.33 -10.56
CA LEU A 126 -10.03 -14.38 -9.89
C LEU A 126 -8.97 -13.57 -10.63
N GLU A 127 -8.93 -13.64 -11.96
CA GLU A 127 -8.06 -12.80 -12.80
C GLU A 127 -8.39 -11.31 -12.69
N ASP A 128 -9.68 -10.96 -12.64
CA ASP A 128 -10.12 -9.58 -12.42
C ASP A 128 -9.70 -9.09 -11.02
N LEU A 129 -9.77 -9.94 -9.99
CA LEU A 129 -9.30 -9.62 -8.65
C LEU A 129 -7.78 -9.38 -8.60
N ASP A 130 -7.01 -10.17 -9.35
CA ASP A 130 -5.57 -9.93 -9.50
C ASP A 130 -5.30 -8.53 -10.06
N GLN A 131 -6.09 -8.06 -11.04
CA GLN A 131 -5.96 -6.69 -11.55
C GLN A 131 -6.37 -5.62 -10.53
N VAL A 132 -7.49 -5.84 -9.84
CA VAL A 132 -8.00 -4.93 -8.81
C VAL A 132 -6.96 -4.70 -7.71
N PHE A 133 -6.22 -5.74 -7.31
CA PHE A 133 -5.15 -5.62 -6.32
C PHE A 133 -4.13 -4.55 -6.72
N PHE A 134 -3.55 -4.66 -7.92
CA PHE A 134 -2.53 -3.70 -8.37
C PHE A 134 -3.08 -2.29 -8.62
N GLU A 135 -4.37 -2.17 -8.95
CA GLU A 135 -4.99 -0.86 -9.16
C GLU A 135 -5.38 -0.15 -7.86
N ARG A 136 -5.84 -0.89 -6.84
CA ARG A 136 -6.47 -0.31 -5.64
C ARG A 136 -5.72 -0.57 -4.34
N VAL A 137 -5.11 -1.74 -4.21
CA VAL A 137 -4.43 -2.16 -2.97
C VAL A 137 -2.96 -1.79 -3.01
N GLN A 138 -2.27 -2.07 -4.11
CA GLN A 138 -0.83 -1.84 -4.22
C GLN A 138 -0.38 -0.38 -3.94
N PRO A 139 -1.10 0.66 -4.36
CA PRO A 139 -0.74 2.04 -3.98
C PRO A 139 -0.67 2.28 -2.46
N MET A 140 -1.39 1.48 -1.66
CA MET A 140 -1.35 1.52 -0.19
C MET A 140 -0.43 0.44 0.41
N VAL A 141 -0.25 -0.69 -0.29
CA VAL A 141 0.54 -1.84 0.17
C VAL A 141 1.55 -2.23 -0.93
N PRO A 142 2.60 -1.41 -1.19
CA PRO A 142 3.51 -1.59 -2.31
C PRO A 142 4.62 -2.62 -2.01
N ILE A 143 4.22 -3.87 -1.76
CA ILE A 143 5.13 -4.97 -1.39
C ILE A 143 5.48 -5.92 -2.55
N LEU A 144 4.81 -5.81 -3.70
CA LEU A 144 4.96 -6.72 -4.85
C LEU A 144 5.36 -6.01 -6.13
N GLN A 145 6.23 -6.64 -6.93
CA GLN A 145 6.45 -6.22 -8.31
C GLN A 145 5.39 -6.85 -9.22
N ARG A 146 4.69 -6.02 -9.99
CA ARG A 146 3.58 -6.47 -10.83
C ARG A 146 4.00 -7.50 -11.87
N HIS A 147 5.09 -7.25 -12.59
CA HIS A 147 5.55 -8.16 -13.64
C HIS A 147 5.88 -9.54 -13.09
N ARG A 148 6.65 -9.56 -11.98
CA ARG A 148 7.02 -10.79 -11.28
C ARG A 148 5.80 -11.55 -10.76
N TYR A 149 4.84 -10.88 -10.12
CA TYR A 149 3.62 -11.54 -9.67
C TYR A 149 2.94 -12.31 -10.81
N PHE A 150 2.68 -11.64 -11.94
CA PHE A 150 2.01 -12.28 -13.07
C PHE A 150 2.84 -13.35 -13.79
N SER A 151 4.17 -13.38 -13.61
CA SER A 151 5.01 -14.44 -14.17
C SER A 151 4.76 -15.75 -13.44
N TRP A 152 4.81 -15.75 -12.11
CA TRP A 152 4.63 -16.98 -11.33
C TRP A 152 3.17 -17.31 -11.03
N ALA A 153 2.26 -16.32 -11.03
CA ALA A 153 0.83 -16.53 -10.78
C ALA A 153 0.14 -17.42 -11.84
N ARG A 154 0.75 -17.53 -13.04
CA ARG A 154 0.28 -18.34 -14.17
C ARG A 154 0.97 -19.71 -14.26
N GLU A 155 1.96 -19.96 -13.42
CA GLU A 155 2.66 -21.23 -13.41
C GLU A 155 1.75 -22.33 -12.86
N PRO A 156 1.71 -23.53 -13.48
CA PRO A 156 0.89 -24.64 -13.00
C PRO A 156 1.43 -25.26 -11.70
N GLN A 157 2.73 -25.17 -11.46
CA GLN A 157 3.39 -25.68 -10.27
C GLN A 157 3.92 -24.52 -9.43
N GLN A 158 3.10 -24.03 -8.50
CA GLN A 158 3.48 -22.97 -7.56
C GLN A 158 3.83 -23.56 -6.20
N SER A 159 4.80 -22.93 -5.52
CA SER A 159 5.07 -23.23 -4.12
C SER A 159 3.83 -22.98 -3.26
N ALA A 160 3.71 -23.70 -2.14
CA ALA A 160 2.58 -23.57 -1.24
C ALA A 160 2.49 -22.13 -0.67
N ASN A 161 3.63 -21.48 -0.39
CA ASN A 161 3.72 -20.08 0.02
C ASN A 161 3.20 -19.10 -1.05
N ARG A 162 3.56 -19.28 -2.33
CA ARG A 162 3.06 -18.43 -3.43
C ARG A 162 1.56 -18.59 -3.66
N ARG A 163 1.03 -19.82 -3.53
CA ARG A 163 -0.42 -20.07 -3.58
C ARG A 163 -1.15 -19.34 -2.45
N GLY A 164 -0.64 -19.43 -1.21
CA GLY A 164 -1.18 -18.70 -0.07
C GLY A 164 -1.16 -17.18 -0.27
N LEU A 165 -0.07 -16.64 -0.82
CA LEU A 165 0.04 -15.23 -1.17
C LEU A 165 -0.96 -14.81 -2.26
N GLN A 166 -1.10 -15.59 -3.33
CA GLN A 166 -2.08 -15.32 -4.40
C GLN A 166 -3.52 -15.31 -3.86
N GLN A 167 -3.87 -16.26 -2.99
CA GLN A 167 -5.17 -16.28 -2.32
C GLN A 167 -5.39 -15.04 -1.43
N ALA A 168 -4.36 -14.60 -0.69
CA ALA A 168 -4.42 -13.39 0.13
C ALA A 168 -4.59 -12.11 -0.70
N ILE A 169 -3.89 -12.02 -1.84
CA ILE A 169 -4.03 -10.95 -2.83
C ILE A 169 -5.49 -10.85 -3.31
N ARG A 170 -6.06 -11.99 -3.73
CA ARG A 170 -7.43 -12.06 -4.24
C ARG A 170 -8.46 -11.75 -3.16
N THR A 171 -8.24 -12.22 -1.93
CA THR A 171 -9.10 -11.94 -0.77
C THR A 171 -9.14 -10.45 -0.45
N LEU A 172 -7.98 -9.80 -0.37
CA LEU A 172 -7.92 -8.37 -0.08
C LEU A 172 -8.51 -7.54 -1.24
N ALA A 173 -8.23 -7.91 -2.49
CA ALA A 173 -8.83 -7.29 -3.66
C ALA A 173 -10.36 -7.43 -3.69
N ALA A 174 -10.88 -8.60 -3.27
CA ALA A 174 -12.32 -8.83 -3.13
C ALA A 174 -12.89 -7.91 -2.03
N GLY A 175 -12.15 -7.70 -0.94
CA GLY A 175 -12.50 -6.77 0.14
C GLY A 175 -12.64 -5.30 -0.28
N VAL A 176 -11.90 -4.85 -1.30
CA VAL A 176 -11.94 -3.45 -1.82
C VAL A 176 -12.67 -3.31 -3.16
N SER A 177 -13.43 -4.32 -3.56
CA SER A 177 -14.23 -4.30 -4.78
C SER A 177 -15.70 -4.59 -4.49
N SER A 178 -16.54 -4.40 -5.50
CA SER A 178 -17.99 -4.63 -5.42
C SER A 178 -18.37 -6.12 -5.51
N GLN A 179 -17.53 -7.03 -5.01
CA GLN A 179 -17.85 -8.45 -4.99
C GLN A 179 -18.94 -8.74 -3.95
N LEU A 180 -19.71 -9.80 -4.21
CA LEU A 180 -20.77 -10.22 -3.30
C LEU A 180 -20.17 -10.61 -1.93
N PRO A 181 -20.86 -10.34 -0.81
CA PRO A 181 -20.40 -10.74 0.51
C PRO A 181 -20.03 -12.22 0.61
N GLU A 182 -20.83 -13.10 -0.01
CA GLU A 182 -20.58 -14.56 -0.04
C GLU A 182 -19.21 -14.91 -0.64
N VAL A 183 -18.86 -14.32 -1.79
CA VAL A 183 -17.57 -14.53 -2.45
C VAL A 183 -16.42 -14.02 -1.58
N ARG A 184 -16.57 -12.84 -0.96
CA ARG A 184 -15.55 -12.27 -0.07
C ARG A 184 -15.29 -13.17 1.13
N VAL A 185 -16.36 -13.64 1.78
CA VAL A 185 -16.27 -14.52 2.95
C VAL A 185 -15.71 -15.89 2.58
N ALA A 186 -16.11 -16.46 1.43
CA ALA A 186 -15.57 -17.74 0.95
C ALA A 186 -14.05 -17.65 0.69
N LEU A 187 -13.61 -16.67 -0.11
CA LEU A 187 -12.18 -16.45 -0.38
C LEU A 187 -11.38 -16.26 0.91
N TYR A 188 -11.93 -15.48 1.85
CA TYR A 188 -11.31 -15.24 3.14
C TYR A 188 -11.13 -16.52 3.98
N ARG A 189 -12.18 -17.35 4.09
CA ARG A 189 -12.12 -18.63 4.82
C ARG A 189 -11.10 -19.58 4.18
N THR A 190 -11.15 -19.76 2.86
CA THR A 190 -10.23 -20.63 2.11
C THR A 190 -8.79 -20.17 2.24
N THR A 191 -8.54 -18.86 2.15
CA THR A 191 -7.19 -18.30 2.30
C THR A 191 -6.64 -18.55 3.69
N ARG A 192 -7.43 -18.29 4.73
CA ARG A 192 -6.98 -18.53 6.11
C ARG A 192 -6.71 -19.99 6.39
N HIS A 193 -7.61 -20.87 5.97
CA HIS A 193 -7.40 -22.30 6.11
C HIS A 193 -6.10 -22.74 5.43
N THR A 194 -5.82 -22.22 4.23
CA THR A 194 -4.58 -22.50 3.51
C THR A 194 -3.35 -22.01 4.28
N LEU A 195 -3.34 -20.76 4.75
CA LEU A 195 -2.20 -20.20 5.50
C LEU A 195 -1.97 -20.90 6.85
N GLU A 196 -3.03 -21.26 7.57
CA GLU A 196 -2.95 -22.00 8.84
C GLU A 196 -2.48 -23.45 8.61
N SER A 197 -2.84 -24.06 7.48
CA SER A 197 -2.32 -25.36 7.08
C SER A 197 -0.81 -25.31 6.79
N LEU A 198 -0.30 -24.21 6.24
CA LEU A 198 1.15 -24.05 6.03
C LEU A 198 1.93 -23.96 7.35
N GLU A 199 1.34 -23.34 8.37
CA GLU A 199 1.95 -23.25 9.71
C GLU A 199 1.93 -24.58 10.47
N SER A 200 0.95 -25.44 10.17
CA SER A 200 0.79 -26.75 10.80
C SER A 200 1.66 -27.84 10.14
N ASP A 201 2.18 -27.57 8.94
CA ASP A 201 3.03 -28.49 8.19
C ASP A 201 4.46 -28.45 8.76
N ASP A 202 4.73 -29.34 9.73
CA ASP A 202 6.03 -29.50 10.39
C ASP A 202 7.06 -30.23 9.49
N THR A 203 6.75 -30.45 8.21
CA THR A 203 7.76 -30.98 7.29
C THR A 203 8.84 -29.93 7.06
N LEU A 204 10.11 -30.32 7.20
CA LEU A 204 11.28 -29.47 6.90
C LEU A 204 11.29 -28.90 5.46
N LEU A 205 10.35 -29.34 4.61
CA LEU A 205 10.21 -28.95 3.21
C LEU A 205 9.44 -27.64 3.02
N THR A 206 8.57 -27.27 3.96
CA THR A 206 7.77 -26.02 3.93
C THR A 206 8.25 -25.06 5.00
N ALA A 207 9.52 -24.66 4.92
CA ALA A 207 9.98 -23.55 5.73
C ALA A 207 9.15 -22.29 5.41
N PRO A 208 8.83 -21.46 6.43
CA PRO A 208 8.23 -20.16 6.19
C PRO A 208 9.14 -19.35 5.27
N ASP A 209 8.54 -18.62 4.33
CA ASP A 209 9.25 -17.72 3.43
C ASP A 209 8.66 -16.31 3.50
N PHE A 210 9.32 -15.33 2.89
CA PHE A 210 8.84 -13.95 2.94
C PHE A 210 7.46 -13.78 2.27
N GLU A 211 7.09 -14.63 1.30
CA GLU A 211 5.74 -14.64 0.71
C GLU A 211 4.66 -14.95 1.75
N GLN A 212 4.95 -15.78 2.78
CA GLN A 212 4.01 -16.04 3.86
C GLN A 212 3.81 -14.80 4.74
N VAL A 213 4.87 -14.02 4.98
CA VAL A 213 4.78 -12.71 5.66
C VAL A 213 3.91 -11.76 4.85
N GLN A 214 4.14 -11.68 3.54
CA GLN A 214 3.34 -10.87 2.63
C GLN A 214 1.86 -11.29 2.68
N ALA A 215 1.56 -12.59 2.63
CA ALA A 215 0.19 -13.09 2.71
C ALA A 215 -0.49 -12.68 4.01
N TRP A 216 0.18 -12.83 5.16
CA TRP A 216 -0.37 -12.44 6.46
C TRP A 216 -0.52 -10.92 6.61
N ILE A 217 0.34 -10.10 6.00
CA ILE A 217 0.14 -8.63 5.92
C ILE A 217 -1.19 -8.33 5.25
N LEU A 218 -1.47 -8.94 4.09
CA LEU A 218 -2.69 -8.70 3.34
C LEU A 218 -3.94 -9.19 4.10
N ILE A 219 -3.85 -10.36 4.75
CA ILE A 219 -4.95 -10.88 5.59
C ILE A 219 -5.20 -10.02 6.82
N ALA A 220 -4.17 -9.56 7.52
CA ALA A 220 -4.34 -8.66 8.66
C ALA A 220 -5.07 -7.36 8.25
N ILE A 221 -4.70 -6.79 7.09
CA ILE A 221 -5.37 -5.60 6.54
C ILE A 221 -6.83 -5.91 6.20
N TYR A 222 -7.12 -7.03 5.55
CA TYR A 222 -8.49 -7.45 5.27
C TYR A 222 -9.32 -7.55 6.55
N GLU A 223 -8.76 -8.13 7.60
CA GLU A 223 -9.44 -8.34 8.88
C GLU A 223 -9.74 -7.05 9.63
N PHE A 224 -8.82 -6.09 9.62
CA PHE A 224 -9.07 -4.76 10.17
C PHE A 224 -10.17 -4.02 9.41
N MET A 225 -10.33 -4.27 8.12
CA MET A 225 -11.34 -3.60 7.29
C MET A 225 -12.72 -4.26 7.35
N GLN A 226 -12.77 -5.60 7.35
CA GLN A 226 -13.99 -6.35 7.03
C GLN A 226 -14.43 -7.36 8.09
N VAL A 227 -13.61 -7.64 9.10
CA VAL A 227 -13.91 -8.70 10.08
C VAL A 227 -14.03 -8.14 11.48
N SER A 228 -12.90 -7.90 12.15
CA SER A 228 -12.88 -7.31 13.48
C SER A 228 -11.49 -6.83 13.85
N TYR A 229 -11.44 -5.85 14.74
CA TYR A 229 -10.19 -5.29 15.22
C TYR A 229 -9.30 -6.32 15.91
N SER A 230 -9.86 -7.09 16.85
CA SER A 230 -9.12 -8.12 17.60
C SER A 230 -8.54 -9.20 16.69
N ARG A 231 -9.24 -9.55 15.61
CA ARG A 231 -8.78 -10.57 14.66
C ARG A 231 -7.62 -10.07 13.82
N GLY A 232 -7.75 -8.86 13.24
CA GLY A 232 -6.66 -8.22 12.52
C GLY A 232 -5.41 -8.02 13.39
N TRP A 233 -5.60 -7.71 14.68
CA TRP A 233 -4.51 -7.60 15.65
C TRP A 233 -3.74 -8.91 15.85
N MET A 234 -4.44 -10.03 15.99
CA MET A 234 -3.79 -11.34 16.13
C MET A 234 -3.01 -11.73 14.86
N SER A 235 -3.56 -11.47 13.68
CA SER A 235 -2.87 -11.72 12.40
C SER A 235 -1.66 -10.80 12.21
N ALA A 236 -1.74 -9.53 12.63
CA ALA A 236 -0.58 -8.63 12.64
C ALA A 236 0.51 -9.15 13.59
N GLY A 237 0.14 -9.69 14.75
CA GLY A 237 1.07 -10.38 15.64
C GLY A 237 1.83 -11.52 14.94
N ARG A 238 1.14 -12.34 14.12
CA ARG A 238 1.79 -13.38 13.30
C ARG A 238 2.80 -12.79 12.31
N VAL A 239 2.45 -11.71 11.61
CA VAL A 239 3.37 -11.00 10.71
C VAL A 239 4.67 -10.65 11.44
N PHE A 240 4.58 -10.05 12.62
CA PHE A 240 5.76 -9.61 13.37
C PHE A 240 6.62 -10.79 13.82
N ARG A 241 6.00 -11.90 14.25
CA ARG A 241 6.72 -13.12 14.62
C ARG A 241 7.40 -13.79 13.44
N LEU A 242 6.77 -13.81 12.27
CA LEU A 242 7.38 -14.35 11.06
C LEU A 242 8.56 -13.50 10.58
N VAL A 243 8.45 -12.16 10.62
CA VAL A 243 9.57 -11.26 10.31
C VAL A 243 10.77 -11.53 11.22
N GLN A 244 10.53 -11.75 12.51
CA GLN A 244 11.56 -12.10 13.49
C GLN A 244 12.16 -13.49 13.24
N LEU A 245 11.31 -14.51 12.99
CA LEU A 245 11.72 -15.89 12.74
C LEU A 245 12.63 -15.99 11.51
N LEU A 246 12.28 -15.29 10.44
CA LEU A 246 13.00 -15.28 9.17
C LEU A 246 14.24 -14.36 9.15
N ARG A 247 14.47 -13.58 10.21
CA ARG A 247 15.51 -12.55 10.30
C ARG A 247 15.54 -11.63 9.08
N LEU A 248 14.36 -11.33 8.52
CA LEU A 248 14.27 -10.51 7.31
C LEU A 248 14.93 -9.12 7.45
N PRO A 249 14.98 -8.45 8.63
CA PRO A 249 15.70 -7.18 8.72
C PRO A 249 17.20 -7.25 8.39
N GLU A 250 17.82 -8.44 8.36
CA GLU A 250 19.23 -8.66 8.05
C GLU A 250 19.53 -8.79 6.53
N ILE A 251 18.54 -8.58 5.63
CA ILE A 251 18.70 -8.76 4.17
C ILE A 251 19.92 -8.02 3.60
N ASP A 252 20.21 -6.80 4.08
CA ASP A 252 21.34 -6.00 3.58
C ASP A 252 22.60 -6.14 4.44
N ALA A 253 22.58 -6.94 5.51
CA ALA A 253 23.70 -7.08 6.44
C ALA A 253 24.83 -7.98 5.90
N SER A 254 24.52 -8.93 5.01
CA SER A 254 25.51 -9.85 4.43
C SER A 254 25.33 -9.99 2.91
N PRO A 255 26.37 -9.74 2.10
CA PRO A 255 26.34 -10.04 0.66
C PRO A 255 26.02 -11.51 0.37
N LEU A 256 26.32 -12.42 1.31
CA LEU A 256 26.07 -13.86 1.18
C LEU A 256 24.57 -14.19 1.18
N SER A 257 23.71 -13.37 1.81
CA SER A 257 22.25 -13.61 1.78
C SER A 257 21.64 -13.41 0.38
N LEU A 258 22.31 -12.64 -0.49
CA LEU A 258 21.92 -12.45 -1.89
C LEU A 258 22.46 -13.56 -2.82
N LEU A 259 23.37 -14.41 -2.32
CA LEU A 259 23.99 -15.49 -3.09
C LEU A 259 23.17 -16.79 -3.09
N ASP A 260 22.25 -16.99 -2.14
CA ASP A 260 21.41 -18.20 -2.00
C ASP A 260 20.23 -18.30 -2.99
N LEU A 261 20.29 -17.58 -4.10
CA LEU A 261 19.27 -17.63 -5.14
C LEU A 261 19.96 -18.03 -6.45
N ASP A 262 19.62 -19.17 -7.05
CA ASP A 262 19.96 -19.51 -8.44
C ASP A 262 19.11 -18.68 -9.43
N LEU A 263 19.04 -17.37 -9.21
CA LEU A 263 18.24 -16.43 -9.99
C LEU A 263 19.14 -15.55 -10.87
N ASP A 264 18.57 -15.09 -11.99
CA ASP A 264 19.19 -14.03 -12.79
C ASP A 264 19.46 -12.78 -11.92
N PRO A 265 20.58 -12.06 -12.13
CA PRO A 265 20.93 -10.88 -11.33
C PRO A 265 19.79 -9.86 -11.17
N ASP A 266 19.02 -9.62 -12.23
CA ASP A 266 17.87 -8.71 -12.21
C ASP A 266 16.73 -9.26 -11.33
N SER A 267 16.46 -10.57 -11.40
CA SER A 267 15.45 -11.21 -10.54
C SER A 267 15.89 -11.26 -9.07
N LYS A 268 17.19 -11.42 -8.78
CA LYS A 268 17.73 -11.35 -7.41
C LYS A 268 17.45 -10.01 -6.76
N TRP A 269 17.70 -8.94 -7.52
CA TRP A 269 17.53 -7.58 -7.03
C TRP A 269 16.07 -7.27 -6.69
N VAL A 270 15.14 -7.65 -7.58
CA VAL A 270 13.70 -7.50 -7.36
C VAL A 270 13.24 -8.25 -6.11
N VAL A 271 13.68 -9.50 -5.92
CA VAL A 271 13.31 -10.29 -4.73
C VAL A 271 13.85 -9.66 -3.46
N ALA A 272 15.10 -9.15 -3.47
CA ALA A 272 15.64 -8.42 -2.33
C ALA A 272 14.80 -7.18 -1.99
N GLU A 273 14.36 -6.44 -3.01
CA GLU A 273 13.51 -5.26 -2.83
C GLU A 273 12.10 -5.61 -2.33
N GLU A 274 11.48 -6.69 -2.82
CA GLU A 274 10.22 -7.22 -2.29
C GLU A 274 10.34 -7.58 -0.80
N LYS A 275 11.46 -8.20 -0.40
CA LYS A 275 11.74 -8.50 1.01
C LYS A 275 11.89 -7.22 1.85
N ARG A 276 12.68 -6.22 1.39
CA ARG A 276 12.79 -4.91 2.08
C ARG A 276 11.44 -4.24 2.27
N ARG A 277 10.62 -4.19 1.20
CA ARG A 277 9.28 -3.59 1.23
C ARG A 277 8.34 -4.31 2.19
N THR A 278 8.43 -5.64 2.26
CA THR A 278 7.67 -6.47 3.21
C THR A 278 8.05 -6.14 4.65
N VAL A 279 9.35 -6.07 4.93
CA VAL A 279 9.93 -5.74 6.23
C VAL A 279 9.48 -4.35 6.71
N TRP A 280 9.56 -3.35 5.82
CA TRP A 280 9.11 -2.00 6.13
C TRP A 280 7.59 -1.87 6.26
N MET A 281 6.81 -2.59 5.45
CA MET A 281 5.36 -2.60 5.58
C MET A 281 4.91 -3.20 6.92
N ALA A 282 5.55 -4.30 7.35
CA ALA A 282 5.32 -4.88 8.67
C ALA A 282 5.69 -3.89 9.79
N TYR A 283 6.80 -3.18 9.66
CA TYR A 283 7.23 -2.17 10.62
C TYR A 283 6.26 -0.97 10.72
N ILE A 284 5.78 -0.45 9.59
CA ILE A 284 4.77 0.62 9.59
C ILE A 284 3.48 0.14 10.23
N MET A 285 3.07 -1.10 9.96
CA MET A 285 1.89 -1.71 10.58
C MET A 285 2.05 -1.77 12.10
N ASP A 286 3.17 -2.25 12.62
CA ASP A 286 3.48 -2.29 14.06
C ASP A 286 3.46 -0.89 14.68
N CYS A 287 4.08 0.10 14.03
CA CYS A 287 4.06 1.49 14.48
C CYS A 287 2.64 2.06 14.56
N SER A 288 1.87 1.92 13.48
CA SER A 288 0.53 2.52 13.35
C SER A 288 -0.47 1.89 14.32
N LEU A 289 -0.40 0.57 14.49
CA LEU A 289 -1.27 -0.19 15.40
C LEU A 289 -0.96 0.16 16.86
N ASN A 290 0.30 0.23 17.25
CA ASN A 290 0.68 0.57 18.63
C ASN A 290 0.50 2.05 18.95
N LEU A 291 0.57 2.95 17.97
CA LEU A 291 0.29 4.38 18.17
C LEU A 291 -1.15 4.61 18.66
N ARG A 292 -2.09 3.77 18.21
CA ARG A 292 -3.49 3.80 18.66
C ARG A 292 -3.67 3.26 20.07
N HIS A 293 -2.96 2.19 20.43
CA HIS A 293 -3.08 1.54 21.75
C HIS A 293 -2.17 2.10 22.82
N LYS A 294 -1.23 2.99 22.44
CA LYS A 294 -0.15 3.45 23.32
C LYS A 294 0.70 2.27 23.83
N GLY A 295 0.84 1.22 23.02
CA GLY A 295 1.57 -0.01 23.34
C GLY A 295 3.06 0.08 22.97
N SER A 296 3.81 -0.96 23.32
CA SER A 296 5.21 -1.11 22.91
C SER A 296 5.31 -1.69 21.50
N LEU A 297 6.25 -1.19 20.71
CA LEU A 297 6.56 -1.76 19.40
C LEU A 297 7.08 -3.21 19.56
N THR A 298 6.64 -4.09 18.66
CA THR A 298 7.11 -5.47 18.58
C THR A 298 8.43 -5.55 17.79
N LEU A 299 8.54 -4.72 16.76
CA LEU A 299 9.68 -4.64 15.87
C LEU A 299 10.54 -3.43 16.26
N THR A 300 11.84 -3.66 16.41
CA THR A 300 12.82 -2.59 16.63
C THR A 300 13.05 -1.79 15.36
N GLU A 301 13.64 -0.60 15.48
CA GLU A 301 14.11 0.16 14.31
C GLU A 301 15.04 -0.73 13.47
N GLN A 302 14.67 -0.98 12.21
CA GLN A 302 15.32 -1.94 11.31
C GLN A 302 16.61 -1.33 10.73
N ALA A 303 17.61 -1.13 11.58
CA ALA A 303 18.84 -0.41 11.23
C ALA A 303 19.64 -1.04 10.08
N LEU A 304 19.43 -2.33 9.81
CA LEU A 304 20.15 -3.10 8.80
C LEU A 304 19.41 -3.22 7.47
N THR A 305 18.21 -2.66 7.33
CA THR A 305 17.42 -2.71 6.09
C THR A 305 17.51 -1.37 5.38
N ARG A 306 17.83 -1.36 4.08
CA ARG A 306 17.78 -0.14 3.26
C ARG A 306 16.36 0.33 3.06
N LEU A 307 16.16 1.63 2.91
CA LEU A 307 14.85 2.20 2.61
C LEU A 307 14.33 1.72 1.24
N PRO A 308 13.00 1.62 1.04
CA PRO A 308 12.44 1.23 -0.25
C PRO A 308 12.73 2.26 -1.33
N MET A 309 13.11 1.77 -2.50
CA MET A 309 13.31 2.61 -3.69
C MET A 309 11.98 3.24 -4.16
N PRO A 310 12.00 4.27 -5.01
CA PRO A 310 10.79 4.82 -5.61
C PRO A 310 9.99 3.79 -6.44
N GLU A 311 8.66 3.91 -6.43
CA GLU A 311 7.74 2.91 -6.97
C GLU A 311 7.88 2.70 -8.49
N SER A 312 8.14 3.77 -9.25
CA SER A 312 8.29 3.70 -10.71
C SER A 312 9.44 2.80 -11.13
N GLU A 313 10.58 2.92 -10.47
CA GLU A 313 11.81 2.20 -10.78
C GLU A 313 11.71 0.76 -10.28
N PHE A 314 11.04 0.53 -9.14
CA PHE A 314 10.71 -0.82 -8.68
C PHE A 314 9.85 -1.59 -9.69
N GLN A 315 8.76 -0.99 -10.16
CA GLN A 315 7.87 -1.63 -11.13
C GLN A 315 8.53 -1.83 -12.50
N CYS A 316 9.47 -0.96 -12.88
CA CYS A 316 10.28 -1.12 -14.10
C CYS A 316 11.45 -2.10 -13.94
N GLY A 317 11.77 -2.55 -12.72
CA GLY A 317 12.93 -3.40 -12.44
C GLY A 317 14.27 -2.68 -12.60
N HIS A 318 14.30 -1.35 -12.46
CA HIS A 318 15.54 -0.56 -12.54
C HIS A 318 16.17 -0.44 -11.14
N PRO A 319 17.32 -1.06 -10.86
CA PRO A 319 17.86 -1.13 -9.50
C PRO A 319 18.35 0.25 -9.00
N ILE A 320 17.86 0.67 -7.84
CA ILE A 320 18.34 1.86 -7.12
C ILE A 320 18.61 1.47 -5.67
N SER A 321 19.84 1.67 -5.20
CA SER A 321 20.21 1.46 -3.81
C SER A 321 19.92 2.72 -3.00
N MET A 322 18.98 2.63 -2.06
CA MET A 322 18.69 3.71 -1.10
C MET A 322 19.62 3.62 0.13
N GLY A 323 19.70 4.73 0.87
CA GLY A 323 20.34 4.79 2.19
C GLY A 323 19.56 4.06 3.28
N PHE A 324 20.09 4.12 4.50
CA PHE A 324 19.47 3.55 5.69
C PHE A 324 18.58 4.59 6.41
N LEU A 325 17.65 4.09 7.22
CA LEU A 325 16.73 4.94 8.00
C LEU A 325 17.46 5.96 8.88
N ALA A 326 18.58 5.58 9.51
CA ALA A 326 19.34 6.47 10.38
C ALA A 326 19.94 7.67 9.60
N GLU A 327 20.41 7.44 8.38
CA GLU A 327 20.98 8.47 7.50
C GLU A 327 19.90 9.44 7.01
N ALA A 328 18.72 8.91 6.68
CA ALA A 328 17.57 9.71 6.26
C ALA A 328 17.00 10.57 7.41
N LEU A 329 16.98 10.04 8.65
CA LEU A 329 16.57 10.79 9.84
C LEU A 329 17.58 11.88 10.23
N ALA A 330 18.88 11.64 10.02
CA ALA A 330 19.92 12.63 10.26
C ALA A 330 19.98 13.72 9.18
N GLY A 331 19.24 13.56 8.07
CA GLY A 331 19.31 14.45 6.91
C GLY A 331 20.65 14.39 6.16
N THR A 332 21.45 13.32 6.38
CA THR A 332 22.76 13.15 5.75
C THR A 332 22.68 12.41 4.41
N ASP A 333 21.52 11.85 4.07
CA ASP A 333 21.34 11.15 2.80
C ASP A 333 21.26 12.15 1.64
N ILE A 334 22.26 12.11 0.76
CA ILE A 334 22.39 12.96 -0.44
C ILE A 334 21.65 12.34 -1.63
N THR A 335 21.18 11.09 -1.52
CA THR A 335 20.64 10.33 -2.66
C THR A 335 19.16 10.60 -2.91
N SER A 336 18.85 11.32 -4.01
CA SER A 336 17.51 11.46 -4.61
C SER A 336 16.41 12.03 -3.69
N PRO A 337 15.30 12.61 -4.20
CA PRO A 337 14.13 12.82 -3.34
C PRO A 337 13.64 11.48 -2.75
N LEU A 338 13.40 11.46 -1.43
CA LEU A 338 12.83 10.31 -0.73
C LEU A 338 11.52 9.85 -1.39
N SER A 339 11.39 8.54 -1.59
CA SER A 339 10.16 7.93 -2.11
C SER A 339 8.99 8.16 -1.15
N SER A 340 7.75 8.11 -1.66
CA SER A 340 6.54 8.19 -0.81
C SER A 340 6.54 7.16 0.30
N PHE A 341 7.03 5.95 0.01
CA PHE A 341 7.14 4.88 0.99
C PHE A 341 8.21 5.18 2.04
N ALA A 342 9.39 5.67 1.65
CA ALA A 342 10.44 6.10 2.57
C ALA A 342 9.99 7.25 3.49
N LYS A 343 9.25 8.24 2.95
CA LYS A 343 8.62 9.31 3.75
C LYS A 343 7.64 8.74 4.78
N CYS A 344 6.84 7.74 4.41
CA CYS A 344 5.94 7.07 5.34
C CYS A 344 6.68 6.33 6.45
N ILE A 345 7.79 5.65 6.13
CA ILE A 345 8.64 4.96 7.12
C ILE A 345 9.22 5.97 8.11
N LEU A 346 9.78 7.09 7.62
CA LEU A 346 10.33 8.13 8.48
C LEU A 346 9.31 8.66 9.50
N LEU A 347 8.12 9.04 9.03
CA LEU A 347 7.06 9.53 9.91
C LEU A 347 6.54 8.44 10.86
N ALA A 348 6.47 7.19 10.41
CA ALA A 348 6.13 6.05 11.26
C ALA A 348 7.17 5.81 12.35
N THR A 349 8.47 5.87 12.04
CA THR A 349 9.54 5.74 13.03
C THR A 349 9.49 6.86 14.06
N ILE A 350 9.40 8.13 13.62
CA ILE A 350 9.37 9.26 14.56
C ILE A 350 8.13 9.18 15.44
N SER A 351 6.97 8.82 14.87
CA SER A 351 5.74 8.61 15.65
C SER A 351 5.85 7.41 16.59
N GLY A 352 6.53 6.33 16.18
CA GLY A 352 6.85 5.18 17.02
C GLY A 352 7.76 5.55 18.20
N ARG A 353 8.70 6.48 18.02
CA ARG A 353 9.54 6.99 19.12
C ARG A 353 8.74 7.70 20.20
N THR A 354 7.58 8.28 19.87
CA THR A 354 6.67 8.85 20.88
C THR A 354 6.18 7.79 21.86
N LEU A 355 5.99 6.54 21.42
CA LEU A 355 5.58 5.42 22.28
C LEU A 355 6.70 5.04 23.25
N SER A 356 7.92 4.90 22.76
CA SER A 356 9.09 4.66 23.61
C SER A 356 9.28 5.80 24.61
N HIS A 357 9.14 7.04 24.15
CA HIS A 357 9.21 8.22 25.00
C HIS A 357 8.14 8.19 26.10
N ARG A 358 6.90 7.83 25.79
CA ARG A 358 5.83 7.65 26.79
C ARG A 358 6.24 6.66 27.88
N HIS A 359 6.67 5.46 27.49
CA HIS A 359 7.05 4.41 28.44
C HIS A 359 8.24 4.83 29.31
N LEU A 360 9.27 5.44 28.71
CA LEU A 360 10.44 5.93 29.43
C LEU A 360 10.10 7.07 30.38
N SER A 361 9.26 8.02 29.95
CA SER A 361 8.79 9.15 30.79
C SER A 361 8.02 8.65 32.01
N MET A 362 7.10 7.70 31.82
CA MET A 362 6.37 7.07 32.91
C MET A 362 7.29 6.33 33.88
N ALA A 363 8.27 5.60 33.36
CA ALA A 363 9.24 4.87 34.18
C ALA A 363 10.15 5.82 34.99
N GLU A 364 10.59 6.92 34.40
CA GLU A 364 11.42 7.95 35.06
C GLU A 364 10.63 8.72 36.12
N LEU A 365 9.36 9.03 35.86
CA LEU A 365 8.45 9.64 36.83
C LEU A 365 8.27 8.75 38.07
N LEU A 366 8.10 7.44 37.88
CA LEU A 366 7.99 6.48 38.99
C LEU A 366 9.28 6.34 39.80
N ARG A 367 10.45 6.58 39.20
CA ARG A 367 11.75 6.53 39.89
C ARG A 367 12.14 7.84 40.56
N GLY A 368 11.45 8.94 40.28
CA GLY A 368 11.82 10.27 40.77
C GLY A 368 13.07 10.85 40.10
N ASN A 369 13.37 10.44 38.85
CA ASN A 369 14.49 10.97 38.07
C ASN A 369 14.23 12.43 37.63
N PRO A 370 15.28 13.22 37.34
CA PRO A 370 15.11 14.58 36.84
C PRO A 370 14.35 14.60 35.50
N LEU A 371 13.36 15.47 35.40
CA LEU A 371 12.49 15.60 34.22
C LEU A 371 13.18 16.30 33.03
N GLN A 372 14.37 16.85 33.23
CA GLN A 372 15.11 17.56 32.19
C GLN A 372 15.46 16.65 30.99
N ASP A 373 15.83 15.39 31.25
CA ASP A 373 16.15 14.41 30.20
C ASP A 373 14.89 13.98 29.44
N VAL A 374 13.75 13.91 30.14
CA VAL A 374 12.44 13.68 29.54
C VAL A 374 12.10 14.83 28.59
N TRP A 375 12.25 16.08 29.07
CA TRP A 375 11.93 17.28 28.30
C TRP A 375 12.82 17.44 27.06
N THR A 376 14.13 17.25 27.21
CA THR A 376 15.07 17.33 26.09
C THR A 376 14.73 16.31 24.99
N ARG A 377 14.35 15.09 25.37
CA ARG A 377 13.86 14.08 24.41
C ARG A 377 12.54 14.48 23.78
N HIS A 378 11.62 15.05 24.56
CA HIS A 378 10.33 15.53 24.05
C HIS A 378 10.51 16.58 22.94
N GLN A 379 11.31 17.62 23.22
CA GLN A 379 11.63 18.68 22.27
C GLN A 379 12.33 18.14 21.02
N TRP A 380 13.24 17.18 21.18
CA TRP A 380 13.91 16.57 20.04
C TRP A 380 12.94 15.81 19.12
N ILE A 381 12.03 15.00 19.69
CA ILE A 381 11.02 14.29 18.89
C ILE A 381 10.09 15.28 18.18
N ASP A 382 9.62 16.30 18.90
CA ASP A 382 8.72 17.33 18.38
C ASP A 382 9.34 18.12 17.22
N THR A 383 10.56 18.64 17.41
CA THR A 383 11.29 19.37 16.36
C THR A 383 11.58 18.51 15.14
N THR A 384 11.99 17.25 15.35
CA THR A 384 12.24 16.30 14.26
C THR A 384 10.96 15.98 13.49
N LEU A 385 9.86 15.71 14.19
CA LEU A 385 8.56 15.40 13.59
C LEU A 385 8.03 16.58 12.78
N THR A 386 8.06 17.78 13.36
CA THR A 386 7.61 19.02 12.72
C THR A 386 8.42 19.33 11.48
N ALA A 387 9.76 19.20 11.55
CA ALA A 387 10.63 19.40 10.40
C ALA A 387 10.29 18.43 9.25
N HIS A 388 10.14 17.13 9.53
CA HIS A 388 9.82 16.14 8.49
C HIS A 388 8.41 16.29 7.92
N LEU A 389 7.42 16.71 8.73
CA LEU A 389 6.08 17.05 8.24
C LEU A 389 6.13 18.26 7.28
N GLN A 390 6.86 19.32 7.63
CA GLN A 390 7.02 20.48 6.76
C GLN A 390 7.78 20.14 5.47
N LEU A 391 8.90 19.43 5.57
CA LEU A 391 9.69 19.03 4.40
C LEU A 391 8.93 18.11 3.45
N SER A 392 8.11 17.20 3.98
CA SER A 392 7.37 16.23 3.16
C SER A 392 6.13 16.82 2.48
N PHE A 393 5.54 17.91 3.01
CA PHE A 393 4.21 18.41 2.59
C PHE A 393 4.13 19.92 2.30
N SER A 394 5.25 20.67 2.30
CA SER A 394 5.25 22.13 2.08
C SER A 394 4.88 22.57 0.66
N LEU A 395 5.22 21.78 -0.36
CA LEU A 395 4.89 22.09 -1.76
C LEU A 395 4.35 20.84 -2.49
N PRO A 396 3.16 20.32 -2.12
CA PRO A 396 2.65 19.12 -2.75
C PRO A 396 2.36 19.38 -4.22
N THR A 397 2.96 18.59 -5.10
CA THR A 397 2.49 18.50 -6.48
C THR A 397 1.08 17.92 -6.51
N ALA A 398 0.30 18.23 -7.56
CA ALA A 398 -1.05 17.66 -7.70
C ALA A 398 -1.04 16.11 -7.67
N ALA A 399 0.04 15.49 -8.16
CA ALA A 399 0.25 14.04 -8.08
C ALA A 399 0.44 13.55 -6.63
N GLU A 400 1.28 14.20 -5.83
CA GLU A 400 1.52 13.85 -4.42
C GLU A 400 0.28 14.05 -3.54
N SER A 401 -0.56 15.03 -3.86
CA SER A 401 -1.81 15.26 -3.12
C SER A 401 -2.80 14.09 -3.17
N SER A 402 -2.66 13.21 -4.17
CA SER A 402 -3.51 12.03 -4.40
C SER A 402 -2.80 10.71 -4.12
N ASP A 403 -1.56 10.73 -3.62
CA ASP A 403 -0.81 9.52 -3.29
C ASP A 403 -1.30 8.92 -1.95
N PRO A 404 -1.90 7.71 -1.94
CA PRO A 404 -2.41 7.10 -0.72
C PRO A 404 -1.34 6.87 0.34
N MET A 405 -0.09 6.58 -0.06
CA MET A 405 1.02 6.36 0.86
C MET A 405 1.43 7.66 1.54
N LEU A 406 1.46 8.78 0.81
CA LEU A 406 1.75 10.09 1.40
C LEU A 406 0.62 10.57 2.32
N LEU A 407 -0.63 10.29 1.98
CA LEU A 407 -1.77 10.60 2.86
C LEU A 407 -1.70 9.79 4.15
N PHE A 408 -1.34 8.51 4.05
CA PHE A 408 -1.14 7.65 5.22
C PHE A 408 0.04 8.13 6.07
N ALA A 409 1.17 8.47 5.44
CA ALA A 409 2.33 9.07 6.09
C ALA A 409 1.94 10.34 6.87
N LYS A 410 1.14 11.22 6.25
CA LYS A 410 0.64 12.43 6.90
C LYS A 410 -0.23 12.12 8.12
N MET A 411 -1.16 11.16 8.00
CA MET A 411 -2.00 10.76 9.14
C MET A 411 -1.19 10.20 10.30
N ILE A 412 -0.17 9.37 10.02
CA ILE A 412 0.72 8.85 11.05
C ILE A 412 1.48 10.00 11.73
N GLY A 413 2.05 10.92 10.95
CA GLY A 413 2.74 12.07 11.51
C GLY A 413 1.85 12.94 12.39
N GLN A 414 0.60 13.20 11.97
CA GLN A 414 -0.37 13.93 12.80
C GLN A 414 -0.74 13.16 14.08
N ALA A 415 -0.87 11.82 14.02
CA ALA A 415 -1.07 11.00 15.20
C ALA A 415 0.15 11.05 16.15
N GLY A 416 1.37 11.19 15.63
CA GLY A 416 2.58 11.45 16.42
C GLY A 416 2.50 12.77 17.19
N VAL A 417 2.04 13.85 16.57
CA VAL A 417 1.84 15.16 17.24
C VAL A 417 0.83 15.04 18.38
N LEU A 418 -0.29 14.35 18.15
CA LEU A 418 -1.29 14.09 19.19
C LEU A 418 -0.74 13.25 20.34
N SER A 419 0.10 12.25 20.03
CA SER A 419 0.76 11.41 21.03
C SER A 419 1.70 12.21 21.92
N LEU A 420 2.48 13.14 21.36
CA LEU A 420 3.33 14.04 22.13
C LEU A 420 2.51 14.93 23.06
N TYR A 421 1.43 15.54 22.57
CA TYR A 421 0.56 16.35 23.43
C TYR A 421 -0.06 15.53 24.57
N ASP A 422 -0.49 14.29 24.32
CA ASP A 422 -1.00 13.40 25.37
C ASP A 422 0.05 13.06 26.43
N ILE A 423 1.32 12.85 26.04
CA ILE A 423 2.43 12.65 26.98
C ILE A 423 2.61 13.90 27.85
N LEU A 424 2.56 15.08 27.24
CA LEU A 424 2.70 16.37 27.91
C LEU A 424 1.58 16.58 28.95
N GLN A 425 0.34 16.22 28.63
CA GLN A 425 -0.78 16.29 29.58
C GLN A 425 -0.68 15.27 30.73
N SER A 426 -0.10 14.10 30.48
CA SER A 426 -0.04 13.01 31.46
C SER A 426 1.14 13.08 32.43
N THR A 427 2.10 13.97 32.19
CA THR A 427 3.34 14.08 32.96
C THR A 427 3.34 15.39 33.76
N PRO A 428 3.71 15.39 35.06
CA PRO A 428 3.84 16.63 35.83
C PRO A 428 5.14 17.34 35.45
N TRP A 429 5.06 18.48 34.76
CA TRP A 429 6.24 19.22 34.30
C TRP A 429 6.60 20.41 35.19
N GLU A 430 7.82 20.90 35.00
CA GLU A 430 8.31 22.13 35.61
C GLU A 430 7.54 23.36 35.07
N PRO A 431 7.49 24.48 35.82
CA PRO A 431 6.72 25.67 35.46
C PRO A 431 7.07 26.24 34.08
N GLU A 432 8.34 26.14 33.68
CA GLU A 432 8.82 26.60 32.36
C GLU A 432 8.16 25.81 31.23
N THR A 433 8.06 24.48 31.37
CA THR A 433 7.35 23.61 30.42
C THR A 433 5.84 23.88 30.40
N VAL A 434 5.24 24.18 31.57
CA VAL A 434 3.81 24.51 31.68
C VAL A 434 3.47 25.76 30.85
N SER A 435 4.41 26.71 30.71
CA SER A 435 4.20 27.90 29.88
C SER A 435 4.03 27.61 28.38
N LEU A 436 4.57 26.48 27.90
CA LEU A 436 4.51 26.06 26.49
C LEU A 436 3.28 25.19 26.16
N LEU A 437 2.53 24.74 27.16
CA LEU A 437 1.32 23.92 26.98
C LEU A 437 0.32 24.51 25.95
N PRO A 438 0.05 25.83 25.93
CA PRO A 438 -0.89 26.41 24.96
C PRO A 438 -0.43 26.25 23.50
N ASP A 439 0.87 26.31 23.24
CA ASP A 439 1.43 26.16 21.89
C ASP A 439 1.27 24.70 21.41
N TYR A 440 1.57 23.74 22.29
CA TYR A 440 1.35 22.32 22.00
C TYR A 440 -0.14 21.98 21.83
N GLU A 441 -1.02 22.59 22.60
CA GLU A 441 -2.48 22.43 22.44
C GLU A 441 -2.95 22.96 21.09
N ALA A 442 -2.46 24.13 20.65
CA ALA A 442 -2.77 24.68 19.34
C ALA A 442 -2.30 23.75 18.20
N CYS A 443 -1.07 23.21 18.30
CA CYS A 443 -0.54 22.23 17.37
C CYS A 443 -1.36 20.93 17.34
N ALA A 444 -1.77 20.42 18.51
CA ALA A 444 -2.60 19.22 18.61
C ALA A 444 -3.99 19.43 18.00
N LEU A 445 -4.62 20.59 18.24
CA LEU A 445 -5.90 20.95 17.63
C LEU A 445 -5.78 21.06 16.11
N GLN A 446 -4.68 21.62 15.59
CA GLN A 446 -4.42 21.68 14.16
C GLN A 446 -4.21 20.26 13.58
N ALA A 447 -3.43 19.41 14.23
CA ALA A 447 -3.21 18.02 13.83
C ALA A 447 -4.51 17.21 13.78
N ALA A 448 -5.38 17.38 14.78
CA ALA A 448 -6.71 16.76 14.82
C ALA A 448 -7.59 17.22 13.65
N ARG A 449 -7.63 18.53 13.36
CA ARG A 449 -8.37 19.10 12.22
C ARG A 449 -7.87 18.53 10.89
N GLU A 450 -6.56 18.47 10.71
CA GLU A 450 -5.96 17.91 9.50
C GLU A 450 -6.27 16.42 9.34
N THR A 451 -6.23 15.66 10.42
CA THR A 451 -6.60 14.23 10.41
C THR A 451 -8.04 14.03 9.97
N VAL A 452 -8.97 14.86 10.44
CA VAL A 452 -10.38 14.83 10.01
C VAL A 452 -10.52 15.16 8.51
N VAL A 453 -9.78 16.14 8.01
CA VAL A 453 -9.77 16.49 6.57
C VAL A 453 -9.24 15.32 5.74
N LEU A 454 -8.12 14.72 6.14
CA LEU A 454 -7.54 13.56 5.47
C LEU A 454 -8.51 12.37 5.46
N ALA A 455 -9.13 12.05 6.59
CA ALA A 455 -10.10 10.97 6.71
C ALA A 455 -11.33 11.16 5.79
N ARG A 456 -11.77 12.42 5.59
CA ARG A 456 -12.84 12.74 4.63
C ARG A 456 -12.37 12.53 3.19
N ASN A 457 -11.13 12.94 2.87
CA ASN A 457 -10.56 12.76 1.54
C ASN A 457 -10.44 11.27 1.17
N LEU A 458 -10.07 10.40 2.12
CA LEU A 458 -9.98 8.94 1.91
C LEU A 458 -11.27 8.34 1.35
N ARG A 459 -12.45 8.82 1.79
CA ARG A 459 -13.76 8.35 1.29
C ARG A 459 -13.97 8.63 -0.20
N HIS A 460 -13.20 9.55 -0.78
CA HIS A 460 -13.30 9.90 -2.20
C HIS A 460 -12.37 9.08 -3.10
N PHE A 461 -11.36 8.39 -2.53
CA PHE A 461 -10.42 7.58 -3.30
C PHE A 461 -11.05 6.27 -3.79
N SER A 462 -10.65 5.87 -4.99
CA SER A 462 -11.10 4.63 -5.63
C SER A 462 -10.66 3.36 -4.91
N CYS A 463 -9.66 3.43 -4.01
CA CYS A 463 -9.26 2.28 -3.19
C CYS A 463 -10.29 1.94 -2.10
N PHE A 464 -11.17 2.87 -1.72
CA PHE A 464 -12.23 2.68 -0.72
C PHE A 464 -13.65 2.72 -1.32
N LYS A 465 -13.79 2.82 -2.65
CA LYS A 465 -15.05 2.71 -3.39
C LYS A 465 -15.10 1.40 -4.15
#